data_AF-A0A7X8VJ86-F1
#
_entry.id   AF-A0A7X8VJ86-F1
#
_cell.length_a   1.000
_cell.length_b   1.000
_cell.length_c   1.000
_cell.angle_alpha   90.00
_cell.angle_beta   90.00
_cell.angle_gamma   90.00
#
_symmetry.space_group_name_H-M   'P 1'
#
loop_
_entity.id
_entity.type
_entity.pdbx_description
1 polymer ?
#
loop_
_entity_poly.entity_id
_entity_poly.type
_entity_poly.pdbx_seq_one_letter_code
_entity_poly.pdbx_strand_id
1 'polypeptide(L)'
;MGKDVTIAGAPATVCIYGDGWGTNVWAGNANASCEFVSAVHEELIEGLDPTRDNIRQNLKPAITVTSPVTQQSYDMTCVQRNEELLSCTGGANATVFFY
;
A
#
# COMPACT_ATOMS: atom_id res chain seq x y z
N MET A 1 11.17 13.23 -0.96
CA MET A 1 11.77 12.73 0.28
C MET A 1 10.65 12.50 1.28
N GLY A 2 10.50 11.27 1.74
CA GLY A 2 9.43 10.88 2.63
C GLY A 2 9.60 11.41 4.05
N LYS A 3 8.50 11.58 4.77
CA LYS A 3 8.53 11.87 6.20
C LYS A 3 8.36 10.57 6.97
N ASP A 4 9.24 10.33 7.94
CA ASP A 4 9.07 9.22 8.86
C ASP A 4 7.87 9.49 9.77
N VAL A 5 6.95 8.54 9.80
CA VAL A 5 5.69 8.57 10.52
C VAL A 5 5.52 7.25 11.27
N THR A 6 4.74 7.27 12.34
CA THR A 6 4.32 6.02 13.00
C THR A 6 2.89 5.72 12.57
N ILE A 7 2.69 4.66 11.80
CA ILE A 7 1.36 4.21 11.36
C ILE A 7 1.04 2.90 12.07
N ALA A 8 -0.07 2.86 12.80
CA ALA A 8 -0.47 1.71 13.62
C ALA A 8 0.62 1.20 14.59
N GLY A 9 1.46 2.11 15.12
CA GLY A 9 2.56 1.76 16.02
C GLY A 9 3.84 1.26 15.33
N ALA A 10 3.86 1.16 14.00
CA ALA A 10 5.04 0.77 13.22
C ALA A 10 5.71 2.00 12.58
N PRO A 11 7.05 2.08 12.58
CA PRO A 11 7.76 3.11 11.81
C PRO A 11 7.53 2.88 10.31
N ALA A 12 7.08 3.92 9.64
CA ALA A 12 6.82 3.95 8.21
C ALA A 12 7.32 5.26 7.61
N THR A 13 7.63 5.26 6.33
CA THR A 13 8.05 6.44 5.58
C THR A 13 6.97 6.76 4.57
N VAL A 14 6.43 7.99 4.61
CA VAL A 14 5.47 8.47 3.62
C VAL A 14 6.16 8.59 2.27
N CYS A 15 5.70 7.83 1.28
CA CYS A 15 6.29 7.80 -0.05
C CYS A 15 5.56 8.75 -1.00
N ILE A 16 4.23 8.73 -0.95
CA ILE A 16 3.36 9.50 -1.83
C ILE A 16 2.28 10.15 -0.96
N TYR A 17 2.02 11.43 -1.22
CA TYR A 17 0.79 12.08 -0.77
C TYR A 17 -0.24 11.82 -1.86
N GLY A 18 -1.31 11.12 -1.50
CA GLY A 18 -2.21 10.36 -2.36
C GLY A 18 -2.78 11.14 -3.53
N ASP A 19 -3.10 10.40 -4.57
CA ASP A 19 -3.51 10.88 -5.89
C ASP A 19 -4.98 10.53 -6.24
N GLY A 20 -5.73 9.90 -5.32
CA GLY A 20 -7.12 9.50 -5.54
C GLY A 20 -7.56 8.26 -4.76
N TRP A 21 -8.65 7.60 -5.21
CA TRP A 21 -9.18 6.33 -4.69
C TRP A 21 -9.51 6.28 -3.18
N GLY A 22 -9.75 7.46 -2.60
CA GLY A 22 -10.07 7.64 -1.18
C GLY A 22 -8.86 7.60 -0.25
N THR A 23 -7.63 7.63 -0.78
CA THR A 23 -6.40 7.62 0.01
C THR A 23 -5.62 8.92 -0.20
N ASN A 24 -5.07 9.46 0.88
CA ASN A 24 -4.33 10.72 0.96
C ASN A 24 -2.85 10.51 1.29
N VAL A 25 -2.44 9.35 1.81
CA VAL A 25 -1.06 9.06 2.20
C VAL A 25 -0.74 7.60 1.94
N TRP A 26 0.33 7.33 1.20
CA TRP A 26 0.88 5.99 1.00
C TRP A 26 2.26 5.91 1.63
N ALA A 27 2.47 4.89 2.45
CA ALA A 27 3.69 4.74 3.22
C ALA A 27 4.16 3.29 3.26
N GLY A 28 5.48 3.08 3.35
CA GLY A 28 6.10 1.77 3.52
C GLY A 28 6.90 1.70 4.81
N ASN A 29 7.02 0.52 5.41
CA ASN A 29 8.00 0.30 6.49
C ASN A 29 9.43 0.18 5.93
N ALA A 30 10.42 -0.06 6.80
CA ALA A 30 11.83 -0.19 6.41
C ALA A 30 12.13 -1.30 5.36
N ASN A 31 11.21 -2.23 5.16
CA ASN A 31 11.33 -3.33 4.19
C ASN A 31 10.57 -3.06 2.88
N ALA A 32 9.85 -1.94 2.77
CA ALA A 32 9.09 -1.56 1.60
C ALA A 32 9.64 -0.24 1.04
N SER A 33 10.26 -0.29 -0.14
CA SER A 33 10.70 0.92 -0.84
C SER A 33 9.49 1.70 -1.37
N CYS A 34 9.68 2.98 -1.69
CA CYS A 34 8.59 3.79 -2.24
C CYS A 34 8.12 3.31 -3.61
N GLU A 35 9.02 2.76 -4.43
CA GLU A 35 8.67 2.11 -5.69
C GLU A 35 7.84 0.85 -5.45
N PHE A 36 8.13 0.09 -4.40
CA PHE A 36 7.31 -1.06 -4.03
C PHE A 36 5.94 -0.65 -3.50
N VAL A 37 5.85 0.44 -2.73
CA VAL A 37 4.57 1.02 -2.28
C VAL A 37 3.68 1.38 -3.47
N SER A 38 4.23 2.02 -4.51
CA SER A 38 3.49 2.32 -5.75
C SER A 38 3.03 1.06 -6.47
N ALA A 39 3.89 0.04 -6.61
CA ALA A 39 3.53 -1.22 -7.25
C ALA A 39 2.40 -1.95 -6.50
N VAL A 40 2.41 -1.92 -5.17
CA VAL A 40 1.32 -2.47 -4.35
C VAL A 40 0.02 -1.71 -4.59
N HIS A 41 0.08 -0.38 -4.73
CA HIS A 41 -1.09 0.43 -5.04
C HIS A 41 -1.67 0.09 -6.41
N GLU A 42 -0.85 0.06 -7.45
CA GLU A 42 -1.27 -0.25 -8.82
C GLU A 42 -2.04 -1.57 -8.89
N GLU A 43 -1.56 -2.59 -8.19
CA GLU A 43 -2.22 -3.90 -8.13
C GLU A 43 -3.57 -3.87 -7.39
N LEU A 44 -3.67 -3.05 -6.33
CA LEU A 44 -4.93 -2.86 -5.59
C LEU A 44 -6.00 -2.15 -6.43
N ILE A 45 -5.60 -1.15 -7.23
CA ILE A 45 -6.53 -0.40 -8.08
C ILE A 45 -6.75 -1.03 -9.46
N GLU A 46 -6.02 -2.08 -9.79
CA GLU A 46 -6.19 -2.77 -11.07
C GLU A 46 -7.64 -3.28 -11.21
N GLY A 47 -8.32 -2.79 -12.24
CA GLY A 47 -9.73 -3.08 -12.54
C GLY A 47 -10.74 -2.17 -11.85
N LEU A 48 -10.31 -1.19 -11.05
CA LEU A 48 -11.18 -0.20 -10.41
C LEU A 48 -11.35 1.05 -11.26
N ASP A 49 -12.55 1.64 -11.25
CA ASP A 49 -12.81 2.94 -11.86
C ASP A 49 -12.37 4.07 -10.91
N PRO A 50 -11.41 4.93 -11.28
CA PRO A 50 -10.91 6.02 -10.44
C PRO A 50 -11.97 7.03 -9.99
N THR A 51 -13.10 7.12 -10.70
CA THR A 51 -14.16 8.09 -10.42
C THR A 51 -15.30 7.53 -9.58
N ARG A 52 -15.43 6.20 -9.49
CA ARG A 52 -16.58 5.54 -8.84
C ARG A 52 -16.17 4.62 -7.70
N ASP A 53 -14.98 4.03 -7.79
CA ASP A 53 -14.51 3.03 -6.87
C ASP A 53 -13.48 3.60 -5.88
N ASN A 54 -13.51 3.05 -4.67
CA ASN A 54 -12.44 3.26 -3.70
C ASN A 54 -11.83 1.91 -3.31
N ILE A 55 -10.56 1.95 -2.89
CA ILE A 55 -9.79 0.74 -2.55
C ILE A 55 -10.41 0.03 -1.34
N ARG A 56 -11.02 0.75 -0.40
CA ARG A 56 -11.54 0.17 0.84
C ARG A 56 -12.78 -0.70 0.60
N GLN A 57 -13.68 -0.29 -0.30
CA GLN A 57 -14.90 -1.02 -0.65
C GLN A 57 -14.62 -2.19 -1.60
N ASN A 58 -13.56 -2.09 -2.40
CA ASN A 58 -13.16 -3.12 -3.36
C ASN A 58 -11.86 -3.82 -2.97
N LEU A 59 -11.56 -3.89 -1.67
CA LEU A 59 -10.28 -4.40 -1.20
C LEU A 59 -10.10 -5.86 -1.61
N LYS A 60 -9.06 -6.11 -2.42
CA LYS A 60 -8.54 -7.46 -2.68
C LYS A 60 -7.80 -7.92 -1.41
N PRO A 61 -8.28 -8.96 -0.69
CA PRO A 61 -7.67 -9.39 0.58
C PRO A 61 -6.28 -10.04 0.41
N ALA A 62 -5.99 -10.51 -0.80
CA ALA A 62 -4.68 -11.02 -1.18
C ALA A 62 -4.35 -10.55 -2.61
N ILE A 63 -3.11 -10.13 -2.81
CA ILE A 63 -2.57 -9.69 -4.10
C ILE A 63 -1.15 -10.23 -4.27
N THR A 64 -0.71 -10.39 -5.52
CA THR A 64 0.67 -10.76 -5.84
C THR A 64 1.31 -9.57 -6.55
N VAL A 65 2.35 -8.99 -5.95
CA VAL A 65 2.97 -7.77 -6.45
C VAL A 65 4.39 -8.06 -6.89
N THR A 66 4.73 -7.70 -8.12
CA THR A 66 6.11 -7.77 -8.60
C THR A 66 6.86 -6.51 -8.22
N SER A 67 7.90 -6.66 -7.39
CA SER A 67 8.71 -5.54 -6.94
C SER A 67 9.61 -5.02 -8.06
N PRO A 68 9.54 -3.73 -8.41
CA PRO A 68 10.44 -3.14 -9.41
C PRO A 68 11.91 -3.10 -8.93
N VAL A 69 12.13 -3.12 -7.61
CA VAL A 69 13.48 -3.03 -7.01
C VAL A 69 14.19 -4.39 -7.02
N THR A 70 13.48 -5.45 -6.63
CA THR A 70 14.07 -6.79 -6.51
C THR A 70 13.75 -7.70 -7.70
N GLN A 71 12.82 -7.29 -8.58
CA GLN A 71 12.30 -8.08 -9.70
C GLN A 71 11.65 -9.41 -9.27
N GLN A 72 11.27 -9.52 -7.99
CA GLN A 72 10.61 -10.69 -7.43
C GLN A 72 9.14 -10.39 -7.17
N SER A 73 8.30 -11.41 -7.31
CA SER A 73 6.89 -11.34 -6.94
C SER A 73 6.70 -11.74 -5.47
N TYR A 74 5.91 -10.96 -4.74
CA TYR A 74 5.58 -11.20 -3.34
C TYR A 74 4.07 -11.27 -3.16
N ASP A 75 3.61 -12.31 -2.47
CA ASP A 75 2.23 -12.38 -2.02
C ASP A 75 2.05 -11.49 -0.80
N MET A 76 1.04 -10.64 -0.87
CA MET A 76 0.70 -9.66 0.14
C MET A 76 -0.72 -9.93 0.63
N THR A 77 -0.90 -9.92 1.95
CA THR A 77 -2.22 -9.95 2.58
C THR A 77 -2.63 -8.52 2.91
N CYS A 78 -3.75 -8.08 2.37
CA CYS A 78 -4.27 -6.74 2.54
C CYS A 78 -5.52 -6.74 3.41
N VAL A 79 -5.56 -5.81 4.35
CA VAL A 79 -6.59 -5.75 5.38
C VAL A 79 -6.87 -4.31 5.75
N GLN A 80 -8.16 -4.01 5.88
CA GLN A 80 -8.62 -2.76 6.44
C GLN A 80 -8.43 -2.81 7.96
N ARG A 81 -7.62 -1.89 8.50
CA ARG A 81 -7.31 -1.82 9.94
C ARG A 81 -8.36 -1.00 10.70
N ASN A 82 -8.87 0.05 10.07
CA ASN A 82 -10.00 0.85 10.55
C ASN A 82 -10.68 1.56 9.35
N GLU A 83 -11.58 2.50 9.61
CA GLU A 83 -12.34 3.20 8.55
C GLU A 83 -11.45 3.94 7.53
N GLU A 84 -10.27 4.40 7.95
CA GLU A 84 -9.37 5.23 7.13
C GLU A 84 -8.10 4.48 6.71
N LEU A 85 -7.61 3.54 7.53
CA LEU A 85 -6.33 2.88 7.35
C LEU A 85 -6.48 1.47 6.78
N LEU A 86 -5.73 1.23 5.71
CA LEU A 86 -5.54 -0.06 5.08
C LEU A 86 -4.06 -0.43 5.11
N SER A 87 -3.77 -1.71 5.26
CA SER A 87 -2.38 -2.19 5.19
C SER A 87 -2.27 -3.48 4.39
N CYS A 88 -1.24 -3.57 3.56
CA CYS A 88 -0.82 -4.79 2.89
C CYS A 88 0.51 -5.24 3.46
N THR A 89 0.59 -6.50 3.90
CA THR A 89 1.82 -7.08 4.46
C THR A 89 2.17 -8.40 3.77
N GLY A 90 3.44 -8.58 3.43
CA GLY A 90 3.95 -9.76 2.74
C GLY A 90 5.46 -9.65 2.55
N GLY A 91 6.04 -10.52 1.72
CA GLY A 91 7.45 -10.44 1.27
C GLY A 91 8.47 -9.95 2.30
N ALA A 92 9.03 -10.85 3.12
CA ALA A 92 10.01 -10.51 4.16
C ALA A 92 9.54 -9.42 5.16
N ASN A 93 8.25 -9.42 5.51
CA ASN A 93 7.61 -8.43 6.40
C ASN A 93 7.61 -6.99 5.84
N ALA A 94 7.67 -6.82 4.52
CA ALA A 94 7.31 -5.57 3.87
C ALA A 94 5.85 -5.22 4.22
N THR A 95 5.64 -4.02 4.76
CA THR A 95 4.30 -3.53 5.06
C THR A 95 4.09 -2.19 4.38
N VAL A 96 3.00 -2.10 3.64
CA VAL A 96 2.53 -0.90 2.97
C VAL A 96 1.24 -0.44 3.63
N PHE A 97 1.11 0.86 3.82
CA PHE A 97 -0.01 1.52 4.47
C PHE A 97 -0.64 2.53 3.50
N PHE A 98 -1.97 2.51 3.46
CA PHE A 98 -2.79 3.46 2.72
C PHE A 98 -3.77 4.12 3.68
N TYR A 99 -3.67 5.43 3.83
CA TYR A 99 -4.53 6.28 4.66
C TYR A 99 -5.21 7.31 3.78
#